data_AF-A0A3A0B005-F1
#
_entry.id   AF-A0A3A0B005-F1
#
_cell.length_a   1.000
_cell.length_b   1.000
_cell.length_c   1.000
_cell.angle_alpha   90.00
_cell.angle_beta   90.00
_cell.angle_gamma   90.00
#
_symmetry.space_group_name_H-M   'P 1'
#
loop_
_entity.id
_entity.type
_entity.pdbx_description
1 polymer ?
#
loop_
_entity_poly.entity_id
_entity_poly.type
_entity_poly.pdbx_seq_one_letter_code
_entity_poly.pdbx_strand_id
1 'polypeptide(L)'
;TKSLRWAEVVRASGRGYSIKLHNQDGDVTLSISPQLPGYEEIVEFIGAKRPQLFDPNQYSEMRRGIAPYIFMFLFVTLVLGVSLVFVYSTMDSPDASFAKYAPLLVFVAITLAFGGMVFSVPRSLTLEGNALNLSYLIGSKSLRADEITVVQLSYTQSRNGKHFFINLHLKDRRNIRLRGLGVGLPVAYLVLKNWHKLHTQGQSANPRPALNDVAPNWSDKSWK
;
A
#
# COMPACT_ATOMS: atom_id res chain seq x y z
N THR A 1 32.21 -1.41 10.43
CA THR A 1 30.94 -1.84 9.81
C THR A 1 30.06 -2.44 10.88
N LYS A 2 28.80 -2.01 11.01
CA LYS A 2 27.83 -2.64 11.91
C LYS A 2 27.08 -3.74 11.15
N SER A 3 26.87 -4.90 11.75
CA SER A 3 26.12 -6.01 11.18
C SER A 3 24.98 -6.39 12.14
N LEU A 4 23.92 -7.00 11.60
CA LEU A 4 22.76 -7.44 12.37
C LEU A 4 22.45 -8.89 11.98
N ARG A 5 22.45 -9.80 12.95
CA ARG A 5 22.14 -11.21 12.68
C ARG A 5 20.63 -11.41 12.60
N TRP A 6 20.17 -12.37 11.80
CA TRP A 6 18.74 -12.68 11.70
C TRP A 6 18.09 -13.00 13.03
N ALA A 7 18.80 -13.71 13.93
CA ALA A 7 18.31 -14.05 15.27
C ALA A 7 18.00 -12.82 16.13
N GLU A 8 18.78 -11.75 15.97
CA GLU A 8 18.70 -10.48 16.72
C GLU A 8 17.55 -9.59 16.24
N VAL A 9 16.98 -9.83 15.05
CA VAL A 9 15.88 -9.02 14.51
C VAL A 9 14.57 -9.34 15.23
N VAL A 10 14.15 -8.50 16.17
CA VAL A 10 12.89 -8.69 16.92
C VAL A 10 11.73 -7.86 16.41
N ARG A 11 11.99 -6.82 15.61
CA ARG A 11 10.94 -5.98 15.05
C ARG A 11 11.27 -5.54 13.63
N ALA A 12 10.25 -5.48 12.79
CA ALA A 12 10.29 -4.78 11.53
C ALA A 12 9.36 -3.55 11.59
N SER A 13 9.77 -2.44 10.99
CA SER A 13 8.89 -1.30 10.78
C SER A 13 9.03 -0.77 9.36
N GLY A 14 7.97 -0.18 8.84
CA GLY A 14 7.94 0.39 7.51
C GLY A 14 7.59 1.87 7.54
N ARG A 15 8.10 2.61 6.55
CA ARG A 15 7.61 3.96 6.23
C ARG A 15 7.70 4.18 4.73
N GLY A 16 6.56 4.52 4.12
CA GLY A 16 6.46 4.63 2.67
C GLY A 16 6.83 3.31 1.99
N TYR A 17 7.90 3.32 1.20
CA TYR A 17 8.43 2.13 0.51
C TYR A 17 9.62 1.49 1.23
N SER A 18 10.09 2.05 2.34
CA SER A 18 11.25 1.51 3.08
C SER A 18 10.83 0.51 4.15
N ILE A 19 11.71 -0.45 4.42
CA ILE A 19 11.61 -1.37 5.55
C ILE A 19 12.85 -1.23 6.44
N LYS A 20 12.64 -1.27 7.74
CA LYS A 20 13.67 -1.17 8.78
C LYS A 20 13.58 -2.36 9.71
N LEU A 21 14.72 -2.99 9.97
CA LEU A 21 14.86 -4.09 10.91
C LEU A 21 15.55 -3.58 12.16
N HIS A 22 15.02 -3.93 13.34
CA HIS A 22 15.46 -3.44 14.63
C HIS A 22 15.98 -4.60 15.48
N ASN A 23 17.12 -4.40 16.12
CA ASN A 23 17.59 -5.26 17.21
C ASN A 23 16.74 -5.06 18.48
N GLN A 24 16.81 -6.00 19.42
CA GLN A 24 16.16 -5.99 20.73
C GLN A 24 16.51 -4.74 21.55
N ASP A 25 17.78 -4.36 21.52
CA ASP A 25 18.28 -3.22 22.28
C ASP A 25 17.98 -1.87 21.60
N GLY A 26 17.47 -1.88 20.36
CA GLY A 26 17.21 -0.67 19.58
C GLY A 26 18.45 0.05 19.03
N ASP A 27 19.65 -0.37 19.45
CA ASP A 27 20.94 0.25 19.11
C ASP A 27 21.38 0.09 17.64
N VAL A 28 20.85 -0.94 16.98
CA VAL A 28 21.15 -1.24 15.58
C VAL A 28 19.85 -1.30 14.78
N THR A 29 19.74 -0.39 13.82
CA THR A 29 18.65 -0.38 12.83
C THR A 29 19.23 -0.58 11.44
N LEU A 30 18.81 -1.65 10.76
CA LEU A 30 19.12 -1.86 9.34
C LEU A 30 17.99 -1.29 8.49
N SER A 31 18.25 -0.19 7.78
CA SER A 31 17.31 0.43 6.86
C SER A 31 17.61 -0.02 5.44
N ILE A 32 16.64 -0.65 4.78
CA ILE A 32 16.83 -1.18 3.43
C ILE A 32 16.20 -0.21 2.44
N SER A 33 17.03 0.31 1.54
CA SER A 33 16.60 1.33 0.58
C SER A 33 15.76 0.70 -0.55
N PRO A 34 14.60 1.28 -0.88
CA PRO A 34 13.76 0.83 -1.99
C PRO A 34 14.39 1.05 -3.38
N GLN A 35 15.52 1.77 -3.45
CA GLN A 35 16.24 2.01 -4.71
C GLN A 35 17.26 0.90 -5.02
N LEU A 36 17.49 -0.03 -4.09
CA LEU A 36 18.43 -1.13 -4.33
C LEU A 36 17.94 -2.00 -5.50
N PRO A 37 18.85 -2.45 -6.39
CA PRO A 37 18.56 -3.53 -7.31
C PRO A 37 18.12 -4.77 -6.53
N GLY A 38 17.03 -5.40 -6.95
CA GLY A 38 16.48 -6.57 -6.29
C GLY A 38 15.78 -6.30 -4.95
N TYR A 39 15.24 -5.09 -4.75
CA TYR A 39 14.59 -4.71 -3.50
C TYR A 39 13.39 -5.61 -3.17
N GLU A 40 12.64 -6.00 -4.19
CA GLU A 40 11.48 -6.89 -4.10
C GLU A 40 11.90 -8.24 -3.50
N GLU A 41 12.98 -8.83 -4.02
CA GLU A 41 13.57 -10.09 -3.58
C GLU A 41 14.14 -9.97 -2.16
N ILE A 42 14.74 -8.84 -1.82
CA ILE A 42 15.21 -8.58 -0.46
C ILE A 42 14.02 -8.56 0.52
N VAL A 43 12.93 -7.88 0.17
CA VAL A 43 11.71 -7.85 1.00
C VAL A 43 11.14 -9.26 1.17
N GLU A 44 11.07 -10.04 0.09
CA GLU A 44 10.63 -11.43 0.16
C GLU A 44 11.53 -12.29 1.04
N PHE A 45 12.85 -12.10 0.94
CA PHE A 45 13.83 -12.82 1.74
C PHE A 45 13.68 -12.52 3.23
N ILE A 46 13.46 -11.26 3.61
CA ILE A 46 13.17 -10.86 4.99
C ILE A 46 11.93 -11.61 5.51
N GLY A 47 10.85 -11.59 4.72
CA GLY A 47 9.59 -12.26 5.08
C GLY A 47 9.75 -13.78 5.23
N ALA A 48 10.57 -14.41 4.38
CA ALA A 48 10.86 -15.83 4.47
C ALA A 48 11.72 -16.19 5.69
N LYS A 49 12.69 -15.34 6.05
CA LYS A 49 13.59 -15.59 7.18
C LYS A 49 12.96 -15.32 8.55
N ARG A 50 12.06 -14.34 8.64
CA ARG A 50 11.41 -13.95 9.89
C ARG A 50 9.89 -13.73 9.70
N PRO A 51 9.12 -14.75 9.28
CA PRO A 51 7.68 -14.61 9.00
C PRO A 51 6.88 -14.15 10.21
N GLN A 52 7.30 -14.52 11.42
CA GLN A 52 6.66 -14.15 12.69
C GLN A 52 6.66 -12.64 12.97
N LEU A 53 7.53 -11.86 12.32
CA LEU A 53 7.54 -10.39 12.46
C LEU A 53 6.37 -9.71 11.73
N PHE A 54 5.67 -10.45 10.88
CA PHE A 54 4.61 -9.96 10.00
C PHE A 54 3.33 -10.76 10.26
N ASP A 55 2.98 -10.91 11.55
CA ASP A 55 1.76 -11.60 11.98
C ASP A 55 0.51 -10.80 11.57
N PRO A 56 -0.42 -11.40 10.78
CA PRO A 56 -1.70 -10.80 10.45
C PRO A 56 -2.52 -10.31 11.64
N ASN A 57 -2.39 -10.93 12.82
CA ASN A 57 -3.16 -10.55 13.99
C ASN A 57 -2.68 -9.22 14.59
N GLN A 58 -1.36 -8.96 14.54
CA GLN A 58 -0.77 -7.70 15.03
C GLN A 58 -0.99 -6.55 14.06
N TYR A 59 -1.11 -6.85 12.77
CA TYR A 59 -1.32 -5.90 11.69
C TYR A 59 -2.67 -6.10 11.01
N SER A 60 -3.69 -6.44 11.80
CA SER A 60 -5.03 -6.73 11.30
C SER A 60 -5.70 -5.52 10.70
N GLU A 61 -5.37 -4.31 11.15
CA GLU A 61 -5.86 -3.07 10.57
C GLU A 61 -4.71 -2.20 10.05
N MET A 62 -4.78 -1.86 8.76
CA MET A 62 -3.83 -0.98 8.08
C MET A 62 -4.56 0.24 7.52
N ARG A 63 -4.33 1.40 8.12
CA ARG A 63 -4.93 2.67 7.67
C ARG A 63 -3.98 3.46 6.80
N ARG A 64 -4.53 4.17 5.82
CA ARG A 64 -3.83 5.21 5.06
C ARG A 64 -3.68 6.46 5.93
N GLY A 65 -2.62 7.22 5.69
CA GLY A 65 -2.46 8.55 6.28
C GLY A 65 -3.62 9.48 5.91
N ILE A 66 -3.99 10.39 6.82
CA ILE A 66 -5.10 11.33 6.63
C ILE A 66 -4.77 12.49 5.68
N ALA A 67 -3.47 12.78 5.49
CA ALA A 67 -2.97 13.90 4.68
C ALA A 67 -3.65 14.08 3.29
N PRO A 68 -3.77 13.06 2.42
CA PRO A 68 -4.42 13.24 1.11
C PRO A 68 -5.87 13.73 1.22
N TYR A 69 -6.61 13.34 2.26
CA TYR A 69 -7.98 13.79 2.47
C TYR A 69 -8.04 15.25 2.93
N ILE A 70 -7.09 15.67 3.77
CA ILE A 70 -6.96 17.08 4.17
C ILE A 70 -6.62 17.95 2.96
N PHE A 71 -5.64 17.54 2.15
CA PHE A 71 -5.29 18.26 0.92
C PHE A 71 -6.48 18.35 -0.04
N MET A 72 -7.24 17.27 -0.21
CA MET A 72 -8.47 17.29 -1.02
C MET A 72 -9.50 18.27 -0.45
N PHE A 73 -9.73 18.26 0.86
CA PHE A 73 -10.68 19.17 1.50
C PHE A 73 -10.28 20.65 1.30
N LEU A 74 -9.00 20.98 1.54
CA LEU A 74 -8.47 22.33 1.31
C LEU A 74 -8.58 22.74 -0.17
N PHE A 75 -8.27 21.83 -1.09
CA PHE A 75 -8.37 22.06 -2.53
C PHE A 75 -9.82 22.35 -2.96
N VAL A 76 -10.78 21.54 -2.52
CA VAL A 76 -12.21 21.75 -2.82
C VAL A 76 -12.70 23.07 -2.24
N THR A 77 -12.29 23.41 -1.02
CA THR A 77 -12.67 24.67 -0.36
C THR A 77 -12.14 25.88 -1.13
N LEU A 78 -10.90 25.82 -1.60
CA LEU A 78 -10.30 26.85 -2.44
C LEU A 78 -11.06 27.01 -3.77
N VAL A 79 -11.37 25.90 -4.46
CA VAL A 79 -12.11 25.93 -5.72
C VAL A 79 -13.50 26.53 -5.52
N LEU A 80 -14.21 26.14 -4.46
CA LEU A 80 -15.53 26.70 -4.13
C LEU A 80 -15.44 28.21 -3.83
N GLY A 81 -14.45 28.64 -3.04
CA GLY A 81 -14.23 30.06 -2.74
C GLY A 81 -13.97 30.90 -3.99
N VAL A 82 -13.05 30.45 -4.85
CA VAL A 82 -12.76 31.13 -6.14
C VAL A 82 -14.00 31.14 -7.04
N SER A 83 -14.74 30.04 -7.11
CA SER A 83 -15.96 29.94 -7.92
C SER A 83 -17.04 30.90 -7.43
N LEU A 84 -17.22 31.03 -6.11
CA LEU A 84 -18.19 31.97 -5.52
C LEU A 84 -17.83 33.43 -5.81
N VAL A 85 -16.56 33.81 -5.62
CA VAL A 85 -16.09 35.16 -5.94
C VAL A 85 -16.28 35.47 -7.41
N PHE A 86 -15.95 34.52 -8.28
CA PHE A 86 -16.12 34.65 -9.73
C PHE A 86 -17.59 34.84 -10.14
N VAL A 87 -18.50 34.02 -9.60
CA VAL A 87 -19.94 34.17 -9.88
C VAL A 87 -20.42 35.54 -9.39
N TYR A 88 -20.09 35.91 -8.15
CA TYR A 88 -20.47 37.20 -7.58
C TYR A 88 -19.98 38.38 -8.41
N SER A 89 -18.73 38.37 -8.88
CA SER A 89 -18.19 39.46 -9.71
C SER A 89 -18.79 39.53 -11.12
N THR A 90 -19.43 38.45 -11.59
CA THR A 90 -19.97 38.36 -12.94
C THR A 90 -21.49 38.55 -12.99
N MET A 91 -22.20 38.41 -11.86
CA MET A 91 -23.67 38.51 -11.77
C MET A 91 -24.22 39.88 -12.20
N ASP A 92 -23.52 40.97 -11.90
CA ASP A 92 -23.97 42.33 -12.26
C ASP A 92 -23.58 42.74 -13.70
N SER A 93 -22.98 41.84 -14.48
CA SER A 93 -22.54 42.18 -15.84
C SER A 93 -23.70 42.03 -16.84
N PRO A 94 -24.10 43.10 -17.56
CA PRO A 94 -25.29 43.10 -18.43
C PRO A 94 -25.19 42.14 -19.62
N ASP A 95 -23.97 41.77 -20.03
CA ASP A 95 -23.71 40.81 -21.11
C ASP A 95 -23.48 39.39 -20.58
N ALA A 96 -24.43 38.83 -19.83
CA ALA A 96 -24.31 37.48 -19.27
C ALA A 96 -24.42 36.40 -20.37
N SER A 97 -23.30 36.09 -21.02
CA SER A 97 -23.19 34.95 -21.95
C SER A 97 -22.62 33.71 -21.26
N PHE A 98 -23.07 32.52 -21.67
CA PHE A 98 -22.58 31.24 -21.13
C PHE A 98 -21.05 31.10 -21.21
N ALA A 99 -20.42 31.70 -22.22
CA ALA A 99 -18.98 31.71 -22.41
C ALA A 99 -18.21 32.29 -21.21
N LYS A 100 -18.79 33.24 -20.48
CA LYS A 100 -18.17 33.79 -19.25
C LYS A 100 -18.02 32.75 -18.15
N TYR A 101 -18.86 31.72 -18.11
CA TYR A 101 -18.79 30.65 -17.10
C TYR A 101 -17.90 29.47 -17.52
N ALA A 102 -17.32 29.49 -18.72
CA ALA A 102 -16.42 28.43 -19.19
C ALA A 102 -15.26 28.11 -18.22
N PRO A 103 -14.60 29.09 -17.57
CA PRO A 103 -13.56 28.80 -16.57
C PRO A 103 -14.08 27.97 -15.39
N LEU A 104 -15.33 28.18 -14.95
CA LEU A 104 -15.93 27.45 -13.84
C LEU A 104 -16.12 25.97 -14.19
N LEU A 105 -16.48 25.67 -15.44
CA LEU A 105 -16.57 24.28 -15.92
C LEU A 105 -15.22 23.56 -15.89
N VAL A 106 -14.12 24.27 -16.18
CA VAL A 106 -12.76 23.71 -16.08
C VAL A 106 -12.45 23.36 -14.63
N PHE A 107 -12.76 24.24 -13.67
CA PHE A 107 -12.57 23.96 -12.25
C PHE A 107 -13.41 22.78 -11.75
N VAL A 108 -14.66 22.67 -12.21
CA VAL A 108 -15.52 21.52 -11.90
C VAL A 108 -14.92 20.24 -12.47
N ALA A 109 -14.48 20.24 -13.73
CA ALA A 109 -13.87 19.07 -14.35
C ALA A 109 -12.59 18.62 -13.62
N ILE A 110 -11.70 19.55 -13.25
CA ILE A 110 -10.50 19.26 -12.46
C ILE A 110 -10.87 18.69 -11.09
N THR A 111 -11.87 19.27 -10.42
CA THR A 111 -12.32 18.83 -9.09
C THR A 111 -12.90 17.42 -9.15
N LEU A 112 -13.71 17.11 -10.16
CA LEU A 112 -14.26 15.77 -10.38
C LEU A 112 -13.17 14.76 -10.70
N ALA A 113 -12.21 15.11 -11.56
CA ALA A 113 -11.09 14.24 -11.91
C ALA A 113 -10.23 13.93 -10.67
N PHE A 114 -9.86 14.96 -9.90
CA PHE A 114 -9.05 14.79 -8.70
C PHE A 114 -9.81 14.04 -7.60
N GLY A 115 -11.08 14.38 -7.39
CA GLY A 115 -11.97 13.67 -6.47
C GLY A 115 -12.04 12.18 -6.82
N GLY A 116 -12.30 11.84 -8.08
CA GLY A 116 -12.33 10.44 -8.54
C GLY A 116 -11.05 9.67 -8.25
N MET A 117 -9.88 10.31 -8.39
CA MET A 117 -8.60 9.69 -8.03
C MET A 117 -8.45 9.45 -6.52
N VAL A 118 -8.98 10.33 -5.67
CA VAL A 118 -8.91 10.16 -4.20
C VAL A 118 -9.92 9.14 -3.69
N PHE A 119 -11.15 9.17 -4.20
CA PHE A 119 -12.24 8.27 -3.78
C PHE A 119 -12.03 6.81 -4.21
N SER A 120 -11.30 6.56 -5.30
CA SER A 120 -11.06 5.22 -5.84
C SER A 120 -10.02 4.39 -5.09
N VAL A 121 -9.29 4.97 -4.14
CA VAL A 121 -8.24 4.28 -3.38
C VAL A 121 -8.75 3.90 -1.99
N PRO A 122 -8.56 2.66 -1.52
CA PRO A 122 -9.02 2.26 -0.19
C PRO A 122 -8.35 3.09 0.91
N ARG A 123 -9.15 3.49 1.89
CA ARG A 123 -8.74 4.24 3.08
C ARG A 123 -8.13 3.34 4.14
N SER A 124 -8.71 2.17 4.34
CA SER A 124 -8.19 1.17 5.25
C SER A 124 -8.37 -0.23 4.70
N LEU A 125 -7.56 -1.11 5.23
CA LEU A 125 -7.53 -2.52 4.96
C LEU A 125 -7.62 -3.23 6.29
N THR A 126 -8.60 -4.11 6.45
CA THR A 126 -8.78 -4.91 7.67
C THR A 126 -8.77 -6.39 7.31
N LEU A 127 -8.01 -7.18 8.05
CA LEU A 127 -7.92 -8.63 7.95
C LEU A 127 -8.79 -9.24 9.04
N GLU A 128 -9.89 -9.89 8.67
CA GLU A 128 -10.84 -10.52 9.59
C GLU A 128 -11.03 -11.98 9.18
N GLY A 129 -10.36 -12.90 9.87
CA GLY A 129 -10.36 -14.31 9.53
C GLY A 129 -9.96 -14.51 8.05
N ASN A 130 -10.83 -15.14 7.26
CA ASN A 130 -10.62 -15.40 5.84
C ASN A 130 -10.99 -14.21 4.92
N ALA A 131 -11.40 -13.06 5.47
CA ALA A 131 -11.81 -11.90 4.71
C ALA A 131 -10.81 -10.73 4.78
N LEU A 132 -10.57 -10.13 3.62
CA LEU A 132 -9.87 -8.89 3.43
C LEU A 132 -10.90 -7.78 3.15
N ASN A 133 -11.14 -6.94 4.15
CA ASN A 133 -12.07 -5.83 4.05
C ASN A 133 -11.33 -4.57 3.61
N LEU A 134 -11.66 -4.08 2.41
CA LEU A 134 -11.18 -2.83 1.86
C LEU A 134 -12.25 -1.76 2.08
N SER A 135 -11.98 -0.81 2.97
CA SER A 135 -12.88 0.31 3.20
C SER A 135 -12.47 1.48 2.31
N TYR A 136 -13.41 1.98 1.52
CA TYR A 136 -13.24 3.17 0.70
C TYR A 136 -13.86 4.37 1.41
N LEU A 137 -13.71 5.56 0.83
CA LEU A 137 -14.46 6.72 1.32
C LEU A 137 -15.97 6.55 1.10
N ILE A 138 -16.36 5.86 0.03
CA ILE A 138 -17.74 5.57 -0.32
C ILE A 138 -17.84 4.05 -0.49
N GLY A 139 -18.38 3.39 0.55
CA GLY A 139 -18.59 1.95 0.57
C GLY A 139 -17.39 1.12 1.04
N SER A 140 -17.61 -0.19 1.14
CA SER A 140 -16.63 -1.20 1.53
C SER A 140 -16.72 -2.39 0.59
N LYS A 141 -15.57 -3.03 0.34
CA LYS A 141 -15.50 -4.27 -0.43
C LYS A 141 -14.83 -5.34 0.43
N SER A 142 -15.50 -6.45 0.64
CA SER A 142 -14.90 -7.64 1.26
C SER A 142 -14.41 -8.59 0.16
N LEU A 143 -13.23 -9.18 0.36
CA LEU A 143 -12.62 -10.15 -0.53
C LEU A 143 -12.21 -11.36 0.30
N ARG A 144 -12.57 -12.56 -0.13
CA ARG A 144 -12.12 -13.77 0.57
C ARG A 144 -10.70 -14.14 0.14
N ALA A 145 -9.93 -14.80 1.00
CA ALA A 145 -8.55 -15.16 0.65
C ALA A 145 -8.48 -16.09 -0.57
N ASP A 146 -9.48 -16.97 -0.76
CA ASP A 146 -9.57 -17.86 -1.92
C ASP A 146 -9.91 -17.13 -3.22
N GLU A 147 -10.46 -15.92 -3.17
CA GLU A 147 -10.72 -15.09 -4.36
C GLU A 147 -9.45 -14.42 -4.88
N ILE A 148 -8.43 -14.30 -4.02
CA ILE A 148 -7.13 -13.75 -4.35
C ILE A 148 -6.25 -14.89 -4.84
N THR A 149 -5.74 -14.78 -6.07
CA THR A 149 -4.83 -15.77 -6.65
C THR A 149 -3.39 -15.50 -6.26
N VAL A 150 -2.98 -14.23 -6.32
CA VAL A 150 -1.59 -13.82 -6.07
C VAL A 150 -1.57 -12.47 -5.35
N VAL A 151 -0.73 -12.38 -4.32
CA VAL A 151 -0.32 -11.14 -3.66
C VAL A 151 1.11 -10.84 -4.09
N GLN A 152 1.32 -9.76 -4.85
CA GLN A 152 2.64 -9.40 -5.39
C GLN A 152 3.04 -7.98 -5.01
N LEU A 153 4.31 -7.78 -4.66
CA LEU A 153 4.91 -6.46 -4.57
C LEU A 153 5.45 -6.07 -5.95
N SER A 154 4.96 -4.96 -6.51
CA SER A 154 5.36 -4.47 -7.83
C SER A 154 5.70 -2.99 -7.77
N TYR A 155 6.30 -2.46 -8.84
CA TYR A 155 6.60 -1.04 -8.95
C TYR A 155 6.29 -0.50 -10.34
N THR A 156 6.06 0.81 -10.39
CA THR A 156 6.12 1.59 -11.63
C THR A 156 7.34 2.50 -11.59
N GLN A 157 8.12 2.50 -12.67
CA GLN A 157 9.25 3.42 -12.83
C GLN A 157 8.75 4.82 -13.18
N SER A 158 9.21 5.82 -12.45
CA SER A 158 9.01 7.25 -12.73
C SER A 158 10.37 7.94 -12.91
N ARG A 159 10.36 9.18 -13.42
CA ARG A 159 11.56 10.03 -13.48
C ARG A 159 12.20 10.24 -12.10
N ASN A 160 11.38 10.23 -11.05
CA ASN A 160 11.81 10.46 -9.67
C ASN A 160 12.06 9.15 -8.89
N GLY A 161 12.12 8.01 -9.57
CA GLY A 161 12.42 6.70 -8.98
C GLY A 161 11.27 5.69 -9.04
N LYS A 162 11.40 4.61 -8.26
CA LYS A 162 10.42 3.51 -8.21
C LYS A 162 9.26 3.84 -7.26
N HIS A 163 8.04 3.67 -7.74
CA HIS A 163 6.83 3.76 -6.94
C HIS A 163 6.24 2.37 -6.73
N PHE A 164 6.39 1.84 -5.52
CA PHE A 164 5.91 0.51 -5.19
C PHE A 164 4.41 0.49 -4.89
N PHE A 165 3.78 -0.65 -5.20
CA PHE A 165 2.39 -0.95 -4.87
C PHE A 165 2.22 -2.46 -4.68
N ILE A 166 1.22 -2.86 -3.89
CA ILE A 166 0.83 -4.27 -3.76
C ILE A 166 -0.24 -4.54 -4.79
N ASN A 167 -0.05 -5.55 -5.63
CA ASN A 167 -1.03 -6.00 -6.59
C ASN A 167 -1.71 -7.27 -6.06
N LEU A 168 -3.03 -7.20 -5.92
CA LEU A 168 -3.88 -8.35 -5.62
C LEU A 168 -4.51 -8.80 -6.93
N HIS A 169 -4.09 -9.95 -7.43
CA HIS A 169 -4.71 -10.60 -8.56
C HIS A 169 -5.90 -11.40 -8.06
N LEU A 170 -7.08 -11.17 -8.65
CA LEU A 170 -8.30 -11.89 -8.31
C LEU A 170 -8.59 -12.98 -9.35
N LYS A 171 -9.33 -14.02 -8.95
CA LYS A 171 -9.74 -15.12 -9.84
C LYS A 171 -10.55 -14.64 -11.05
N ASP A 172 -11.28 -13.55 -10.91
CA ASP A 172 -12.10 -12.91 -11.95
C ASP A 172 -11.28 -12.02 -12.92
N ARG A 173 -9.95 -12.12 -12.90
CA ARG A 173 -8.99 -11.32 -13.69
C ARG A 173 -8.97 -9.82 -13.35
N ARG A 174 -9.71 -9.37 -12.33
CA ARG A 174 -9.58 -8.00 -11.81
C ARG A 174 -8.32 -7.91 -10.95
N ASN A 175 -7.70 -6.74 -10.97
CA ASN A 175 -6.51 -6.46 -10.18
C ASN A 175 -6.79 -5.28 -9.25
N ILE A 176 -6.44 -5.42 -7.98
CA ILE A 176 -6.56 -4.34 -6.99
C ILE A 176 -5.16 -3.89 -6.61
N ARG A 177 -4.90 -2.59 -6.77
CA ARG A 177 -3.62 -1.98 -6.42
C ARG A 177 -3.73 -1.27 -5.08
N LEU A 178 -2.98 -1.73 -4.09
CA LEU A 178 -2.89 -1.09 -2.77
C LEU A 178 -1.64 -0.22 -2.68
N ARG A 179 -1.80 1.01 -2.18
CA ARG A 179 -0.75 2.02 -2.11
C ARG A 179 -0.88 2.86 -0.84
N GLY A 180 0.25 3.37 -0.35
CA GLY A 180 0.26 4.40 0.70
C GLY A 180 -0.25 3.98 2.08
N LEU A 181 -0.17 2.69 2.41
CA LEU A 181 -0.55 2.16 3.73
C LEU A 181 0.40 2.69 4.82
N GLY A 182 -0.15 3.04 5.99
CA GLY A 182 0.57 3.73 7.06
C GLY A 182 1.67 2.90 7.72
N VAL A 183 1.51 1.57 7.78
CA VAL A 183 2.51 0.63 8.34
C VAL A 183 3.75 0.46 7.44
N GLY A 184 3.74 1.08 6.26
CA GLY A 184 4.74 0.90 5.22
C GLY A 184 4.37 -0.24 4.28
N LEU A 185 4.56 -0.01 2.98
CA LEU A 185 4.12 -0.92 1.94
C LEU A 185 4.80 -2.31 2.00
N PRO A 186 6.11 -2.45 2.25
CA PRO A 186 6.75 -3.76 2.36
C PRO A 186 6.23 -4.59 3.55
N VAL A 187 5.97 -3.93 4.68
CA VAL A 187 5.40 -4.59 5.87
C VAL A 187 3.99 -5.06 5.56
N ALA A 188 3.14 -4.19 4.99
CA ALA A 188 1.79 -4.55 4.58
C ALA A 188 1.78 -5.71 3.57
N TYR A 189 2.72 -5.71 2.62
CA TYR A 189 2.89 -6.80 1.66
C TYR A 189 3.16 -8.13 2.34
N LEU A 190 4.13 -8.18 3.24
CA LEU A 190 4.50 -9.40 3.94
C LEU A 190 3.37 -9.91 4.85
N VAL A 191 2.67 -9.01 5.54
CA VAL A 191 1.49 -9.35 6.34
C VAL A 191 0.39 -9.94 5.46
N LEU A 192 0.05 -9.28 4.35
CA LEU A 192 -0.97 -9.77 3.41
C LEU A 192 -0.59 -11.12 2.80
N LYS A 193 0.68 -11.31 2.45
CA LYS A 193 1.20 -12.58 1.92
C LYS A 193 1.08 -13.69 2.96
N ASN A 194 1.45 -13.43 4.22
CA ASN A 194 1.32 -14.40 5.30
C ASN A 194 -0.15 -14.74 5.60
N TRP A 195 -1.02 -13.74 5.65
CA TRP A 195 -2.45 -13.92 5.83
C TRP A 195 -3.07 -14.77 4.71
N HIS A 196 -2.74 -14.44 3.45
CA HIS A 196 -3.23 -15.17 2.29
C HIS A 196 -2.73 -16.62 2.30
N LYS A 197 -1.45 -16.83 2.62
CA LYS A 197 -0.86 -18.16 2.77
C LYS A 197 -1.55 -18.98 3.85
N LEU A 198 -1.83 -18.39 5.02
CA LEU A 198 -2.50 -19.07 6.13
C LEU A 198 -3.86 -19.63 5.71
N HIS A 199 -4.64 -18.87 4.95
CA HIS A 199 -6.02 -19.23 4.60
C HIS A 199 -6.14 -20.02 3.29
N THR A 200 -5.16 -19.95 2.39
CA THR A 200 -5.16 -20.72 1.14
C THR A 200 -4.36 -22.01 1.20
N GLN A 201 -3.31 -22.07 2.03
CA GLN A 201 -2.51 -23.29 2.22
C GLN A 201 -2.95 -24.08 3.45
N GLY A 202 -3.53 -23.43 4.47
CA GLY A 202 -4.10 -24.09 5.65
C GLY A 202 -5.34 -24.95 5.37
N GLN A 203 -5.96 -24.84 4.19
CA GLN A 203 -6.98 -25.78 3.71
C GLN A 203 -6.39 -27.09 3.13
N SER A 204 -5.06 -27.22 3.05
CA SER A 204 -4.40 -28.47 2.62
C SER A 204 -3.25 -28.96 3.50
N ALA A 205 -2.78 -28.19 4.49
CA ALA A 205 -1.81 -28.69 5.47
C ALA A 205 -1.83 -27.91 6.79
N ASN A 206 -1.99 -28.64 7.87
CA ASN A 206 -1.85 -28.23 9.27
C ASN A 206 -0.43 -27.65 9.53
N PRO A 207 -0.23 -26.40 10.00
CA PRO A 207 1.10 -25.92 10.31
C PRO A 207 1.32 -25.82 11.83
N ARG A 208 1.97 -26.82 12.41
CA ARG A 208 2.96 -26.55 13.47
C ARG A 208 4.23 -26.06 12.77
N PRO A 209 4.81 -24.90 13.11
CA PRO A 209 6.10 -24.50 12.56
C PRO A 209 7.19 -25.38 13.19
N ALA A 210 7.65 -26.37 12.44
CA ALA A 210 8.93 -27.02 12.73
C ALA A 210 10.03 -26.01 12.40
N LEU A 211 10.78 -25.64 13.44
CA LEU A 211 12.03 -24.92 13.41
C LEU A 211 13.08 -25.77 12.67
N ASN A 212 13.09 -25.76 11.34
CA ASN A 212 14.18 -26.34 10.56
C ASN A 212 14.83 -25.23 9.73
N ASP A 213 15.85 -24.64 10.33
CA ASP A 213 16.91 -23.88 9.65
C ASP A 213 17.58 -24.78 8.60
N VAL A 214 17.09 -24.74 7.37
CA VAL A 214 17.88 -25.13 6.20
C VAL A 214 17.69 -24.05 5.15
N ALA A 215 18.64 -23.12 5.08
CA ALA A 215 18.77 -22.26 3.92
C ALA A 215 19.12 -23.14 2.70
N PRO A 216 18.55 -22.89 1.50
CA PRO A 216 19.04 -23.52 0.29
C PRO A 216 20.51 -23.11 0.09
N ASN A 217 21.38 -24.10 -0.10
CA ASN A 217 22.78 -23.84 -0.40
C ASN A 217 22.90 -23.38 -1.86
N TRP A 218 23.10 -22.07 -2.08
CA TRP A 218 23.26 -21.47 -3.41
C TRP A 218 24.70 -21.60 -3.97
N SER A 219 25.50 -22.54 -3.44
CA SER A 219 26.88 -22.75 -3.90
C SER A 219 27.00 -23.65 -5.14
N ASP A 220 25.90 -24.20 -5.67
CA ASP A 220 25.98 -25.01 -6.90
C ASP A 220 26.03 -24.11 -8.15
N LYS A 221 27.27 -23.83 -8.56
CA LYS A 221 27.60 -23.31 -9.88
C LYS A 221 27.48 -24.46 -10.90
N SER A 222 26.26 -24.77 -11.34
CA SER A 222 26.04 -25.56 -12.55
C SER A 222 25.22 -24.76 -13.56
N TRP A 223 25.89 -23.82 -14.21
CA TRP A 223 25.49 -23.31 -15.52
C TRP A 223 26.68 -23.53 -16.45
N LYS A 224 26.57 -24.55 -17.30
CA LYS A 224 27.27 -24.65 -18.59
C LYS A 224 26.24 -24.36 -19.67
#